data_AF-A0A846E3A9-F1
#
_entry.id   AF-A0A846E3A9-F1
#
_cell.length_a   1.000
_cell.length_b   1.000
_cell.length_c   1.000
_cell.angle_alpha   90.00
_cell.angle_beta   90.00
_cell.angle_gamma   90.00
#
_symmetry.space_group_name_H-M   'P 1'
#
loop_
_entity.id
_entity.type
_entity.pdbx_description
1 polymer ?
#
loop_
_entity_poly.entity_id
_entity_poly.type
_entity_poly.pdbx_seq_one_letter_code
_entity_poly.pdbx_strand_id
1 'polypeptide(L)'
;KYWQILAANNFEGSDFALPFFHLKNAKGKFWKLKFSDTYEGGRPQSIPKLTRDVDYALLEQQLFSLLQDYNERQEIIDSLILHWFSSDQRKLEELLEIHKSLNGLEDFNVNQDINKIDNNLTEPKFYLRKALVRNSFFRRFVVHVYDYQCAFCRMRVTRLSNQNLVDGAHIKPLSIFYDNTINNGISLCKNHHWAFDKGWFCINSKYRIIVSKDLQEESPNSKLMKDYQGEVILLPSSERFLPSIESFEWHQKNVFKF
;
A
#
# COMPACT_ATOMS: atom_id res chain seq x y z
N LYS A 1 14.45 -6.47 -4.43
CA LYS A 1 13.89 -6.76 -3.08
C LYS A 1 13.38 -8.20 -2.97
N TYR A 2 12.38 -8.63 -3.76
CA TYR A 2 11.85 -10.01 -3.69
C TYR A 2 12.87 -11.11 -4.02
N TRP A 3 13.79 -10.88 -4.96
CA TRP A 3 14.84 -11.86 -5.32
C TRP A 3 15.67 -12.36 -4.12
N GLN A 4 15.95 -11.51 -3.12
CA GLN A 4 16.66 -11.89 -1.89
C GLN A 4 15.87 -12.85 -0.96
N ILE A 5 14.64 -13.21 -1.31
CA ILE A 5 13.75 -14.11 -0.57
C ILE A 5 13.57 -15.43 -1.35
N LEU A 6 13.53 -15.32 -2.69
CA LEU A 6 13.17 -16.40 -3.63
C LEU A 6 14.35 -17.08 -4.33
N ALA A 7 15.56 -16.52 -4.24
CA ALA A 7 16.76 -17.11 -4.82
C ALA A 7 17.75 -17.54 -3.72
N ALA A 8 18.27 -18.76 -3.82
CA ALA A 8 19.25 -19.31 -2.88
C ALA A 8 20.62 -18.60 -2.94
N ASN A 9 20.95 -17.96 -4.05
CA ASN A 9 22.24 -17.28 -4.27
C ASN A 9 22.11 -15.76 -4.09
N ASN A 10 23.18 -15.15 -3.56
CA ASN A 10 23.31 -13.70 -3.55
C ASN A 10 23.24 -13.13 -4.97
N PHE A 11 22.43 -12.08 -5.15
CA PHE A 11 22.31 -11.37 -6.40
C PHE A 11 23.50 -10.42 -6.59
N GLU A 12 24.61 -10.96 -7.08
CA GLU A 12 25.61 -10.16 -7.78
C GLU A 12 24.90 -9.44 -8.93
N GLY A 13 24.89 -8.10 -8.87
CA GLY A 13 23.86 -7.30 -9.54
C GLY A 13 23.84 -7.51 -11.05
N SER A 14 22.78 -8.13 -11.59
CA SER A 14 22.66 -8.30 -13.03
C SER A 14 22.62 -6.93 -13.71
N ASP A 15 23.48 -6.67 -14.70
CA ASP A 15 23.30 -5.49 -15.53
C ASP A 15 21.98 -5.64 -16.30
N PHE A 16 21.02 -4.78 -15.97
CA PHE A 16 19.67 -4.80 -16.50
C PHE A 16 19.60 -4.59 -18.01
N ALA A 17 20.67 -4.15 -18.69
CA ALA A 17 20.72 -4.08 -20.14
C ALA A 17 20.89 -5.45 -20.81
N LEU A 18 21.52 -6.42 -20.13
CA LEU A 18 21.86 -7.72 -20.73
C LEU A 18 20.61 -8.56 -21.09
N PRO A 19 19.58 -8.69 -20.23
CA PRO A 19 18.35 -9.40 -20.60
C PRO A 19 17.66 -8.82 -21.82
N PHE A 20 17.56 -7.48 -21.93
CA PHE A 20 16.88 -6.80 -23.04
C PHE A 20 17.48 -7.16 -24.40
N PHE A 21 18.81 -7.26 -24.49
CA PHE A 21 19.49 -7.68 -25.72
C PHE A 21 19.41 -9.19 -25.97
N HIS A 22 19.51 -10.02 -24.93
CA HIS A 22 19.55 -11.49 -25.09
C HIS A 22 18.18 -12.12 -25.31
N LEU A 23 17.09 -11.50 -24.85
CA LEU A 23 15.72 -11.99 -25.07
C LEU A 23 15.37 -12.14 -26.57
N LYS A 24 16.00 -11.36 -27.47
CA LYS A 24 15.84 -11.50 -28.93
C LYS A 24 16.33 -12.85 -29.47
N ASN A 25 17.18 -13.54 -28.72
CA ASN A 25 17.76 -14.85 -29.06
C ASN A 25 16.97 -16.01 -28.41
N ALA A 26 15.92 -15.73 -27.64
CA ALA A 26 15.09 -16.76 -27.01
C ALA A 26 14.41 -17.65 -28.07
N LYS A 27 14.28 -18.95 -27.80
CA LYS A 27 13.77 -19.94 -28.77
C LYS A 27 12.36 -19.67 -29.31
N GLY A 28 11.56 -18.84 -28.65
CA GLY A 28 10.24 -18.41 -29.12
C GLY A 28 10.21 -17.14 -29.99
N LYS A 29 11.30 -16.35 -30.09
CA LYS A 29 11.37 -15.07 -30.85
C LYS A 29 10.29 -14.02 -30.51
N PHE A 30 9.59 -14.16 -29.37
CA PHE A 30 8.50 -13.29 -28.94
C PHE A 30 8.91 -11.84 -28.59
N TRP A 31 10.21 -11.54 -28.60
CA TRP A 31 10.80 -10.24 -28.25
C TRP A 31 11.71 -9.75 -29.39
N LYS A 32 11.40 -8.58 -29.95
CA LYS A 32 12.06 -8.03 -31.15
C LYS A 32 12.50 -6.59 -30.84
N LEU A 33 13.77 -6.26 -31.04
CA LEU A 33 14.30 -4.90 -30.79
C LEU A 33 14.31 -4.06 -32.07
N LYS A 34 13.82 -2.81 -32.00
CA LYS A 34 14.12 -1.77 -32.99
C LYS A 34 15.34 -0.99 -32.49
N PHE A 35 16.45 -1.15 -33.20
CA PHE A 35 17.67 -0.39 -32.97
C PHE A 35 17.56 1.00 -33.58
N SER A 36 18.15 1.99 -32.93
CA SER A 36 18.15 3.38 -33.41
C SER A 36 19.00 3.54 -34.66
N ASP A 37 18.77 4.61 -35.41
CA ASP A 37 19.54 4.89 -36.63
C ASP A 37 21.01 5.32 -36.32
N THR A 38 21.35 5.45 -35.03
CA THR A 38 22.73 5.67 -34.52
C THR A 38 23.39 4.40 -33.98
N TYR A 39 22.80 3.23 -34.19
CA TYR A 39 23.32 1.96 -33.69
C TYR A 39 24.48 1.41 -34.53
N GLU A 40 25.70 1.60 -34.03
CA GLU A 40 26.96 1.13 -34.62
C GLU A 40 27.20 -0.39 -34.50
N GLY A 41 26.28 -1.14 -33.89
CA GLY A 41 26.39 -2.59 -33.71
C GLY A 41 26.91 -3.06 -32.33
N GLY A 42 27.21 -4.36 -32.26
CA GLY A 42 27.75 -5.01 -31.06
C GLY A 42 26.67 -5.47 -30.05
N ARG A 43 26.95 -5.32 -28.76
CA ARG A 43 26.04 -5.61 -27.63
C ARG A 43 25.96 -4.38 -26.72
N PRO A 44 24.79 -3.75 -26.50
CA PRO A 44 24.60 -2.83 -25.40
C PRO A 44 24.78 -3.58 -24.08
N GLN A 45 25.77 -3.17 -23.28
CA GLN A 45 26.14 -3.85 -22.01
C GLN A 45 25.88 -2.99 -20.77
N SER A 46 25.20 -1.86 -20.93
CA SER A 46 24.83 -0.94 -19.86
C SER A 46 23.60 -0.13 -20.27
N ILE A 47 22.82 0.33 -19.29
CA ILE A 47 21.58 1.08 -19.53
C ILE A 47 21.80 2.32 -20.43
N PRO A 48 22.81 3.19 -20.22
CA PRO A 48 23.02 4.36 -21.09
C PRO A 48 23.35 3.99 -22.55
N LYS A 49 24.02 2.85 -22.80
CA LYS A 49 24.22 2.36 -24.16
C LYS A 49 22.92 1.77 -24.72
N LEU A 50 22.15 1.01 -23.94
CA LEU A 50 20.86 0.49 -24.37
C LEU A 50 19.88 1.60 -24.80
N THR A 51 19.76 2.67 -24.02
CA THR A 51 18.84 3.80 -24.29
C THR A 51 19.22 4.62 -25.52
N ARG A 52 20.49 4.61 -25.96
CA ARG A 52 20.92 5.21 -27.24
C ARG A 52 20.75 4.24 -28.40
N ASP A 53 21.14 2.99 -28.20
CA ASP A 53 21.27 1.99 -29.25
C ASP A 53 19.91 1.38 -29.66
N VAL A 54 18.89 1.46 -28.80
CA VAL A 54 17.57 0.82 -28.98
C VAL A 54 16.45 1.82 -28.72
N ASP A 55 15.61 2.08 -29.73
CA ASP A 55 14.45 2.99 -29.62
C ASP A 55 13.34 2.36 -28.77
N TYR A 56 12.99 1.10 -29.08
CA TYR A 56 11.94 0.34 -28.41
C TYR A 56 12.06 -1.17 -28.64
N ALA A 57 11.32 -1.93 -27.84
CA ALA A 57 11.10 -3.36 -28.02
C ALA A 57 9.64 -3.62 -28.42
N LEU A 58 9.43 -4.56 -29.33
CA LEU A 58 8.13 -5.11 -29.69
C LEU A 58 7.99 -6.50 -29.07
N LEU A 59 6.91 -6.69 -28.33
CA LEU A 59 6.42 -8.02 -27.97
C LEU A 59 5.61 -8.60 -29.15
N GLU A 60 5.59 -9.91 -29.28
CA GLU A 60 4.75 -10.58 -30.27
C GLU A 60 3.26 -10.41 -29.98
N GLN A 61 2.49 -10.06 -31.01
CA GLN A 61 1.09 -9.64 -30.86
C GLN A 61 0.21 -10.69 -30.16
N GLN A 62 0.43 -11.97 -30.44
CA GLN A 62 -0.33 -13.06 -29.79
C GLN A 62 -0.04 -13.09 -28.29
N LEU A 63 1.23 -13.12 -27.88
CA LEU A 63 1.63 -13.07 -26.47
C LEU A 63 1.17 -11.77 -25.79
N PHE A 64 1.22 -10.63 -26.48
CA PHE A 64 0.71 -9.37 -25.95
C PHE A 64 -0.79 -9.43 -25.65
N SER A 65 -1.59 -10.00 -26.57
CA SER A 65 -3.03 -10.20 -26.34
C SER A 65 -3.32 -11.15 -25.18
N LEU A 66 -2.61 -12.28 -25.06
CA LEU A 66 -2.75 -13.21 -23.93
C LEU A 66 -2.43 -12.54 -22.57
N LEU A 67 -1.49 -11.58 -22.56
CA LEU A 67 -1.15 -10.80 -21.37
C LEU A 67 -2.16 -9.68 -21.04
N GLN A 68 -3.10 -9.34 -21.93
CA GLN A 68 -4.16 -8.37 -21.64
C GLN A 68 -5.35 -9.01 -20.90
N ASP A 69 -5.80 -10.20 -21.32
CA ASP A 69 -6.85 -10.93 -20.60
C ASP A 69 -6.39 -11.29 -19.17
N TYR A 70 -7.33 -11.55 -18.28
CA TYR A 70 -7.07 -11.95 -16.91
C TYR A 70 -6.65 -13.40 -16.80
N ASN A 71 -7.29 -14.29 -17.54
CA ASN A 71 -7.27 -15.73 -17.28
C ASN A 71 -5.98 -16.38 -17.81
N GLU A 72 -5.70 -16.24 -19.09
CA GLU A 72 -4.47 -16.73 -19.73
C GLU A 72 -3.22 -15.95 -19.27
N ARG A 73 -3.34 -14.70 -18.82
CA ARG A 73 -2.26 -14.04 -18.06
C ARG A 73 -1.97 -14.77 -16.75
N GLN A 74 -2.98 -15.23 -16.03
CA GLN A 74 -2.79 -15.97 -14.78
C GLN A 74 -2.19 -17.35 -15.05
N GLU A 75 -2.63 -18.07 -16.09
CA GLU A 75 -1.99 -19.32 -16.56
C GLU A 75 -0.51 -19.12 -16.94
N ILE A 76 -0.16 -18.00 -17.60
CA ILE A 76 1.23 -17.63 -17.89
C ILE A 76 2.02 -17.36 -16.60
N ILE A 77 1.43 -16.66 -15.63
CA ILE A 77 2.05 -16.41 -14.32
C ILE A 77 2.31 -17.74 -13.59
N ASP A 78 1.32 -18.61 -13.47
CA ASP A 78 1.43 -19.86 -12.73
C ASP A 78 2.37 -20.86 -13.44
N SER A 79 2.41 -20.85 -14.77
CA SER A 79 3.42 -21.58 -15.56
C SER A 79 4.85 -21.09 -15.30
N LEU A 80 5.06 -19.78 -15.20
CA LEU A 80 6.37 -19.19 -14.87
C LEU A 80 6.77 -19.50 -13.42
N ILE A 81 5.82 -19.47 -12.49
CA ILE A 81 6.00 -19.84 -11.08
C ILE A 81 6.45 -21.29 -10.96
N LEU A 82 5.69 -22.21 -11.55
CA LEU A 82 5.96 -23.66 -11.46
C LEU A 82 7.29 -24.04 -12.13
N HIS A 83 7.69 -23.36 -13.21
CA HIS A 83 8.95 -23.64 -13.88
C HIS A 83 10.19 -23.08 -13.16
N TRP A 84 10.12 -21.84 -12.62
CA TRP A 84 11.30 -21.12 -12.11
C TRP A 84 11.41 -21.05 -10.59
N PHE A 85 10.35 -21.36 -9.83
CA PHE A 85 10.28 -21.17 -8.37
C PHE A 85 9.77 -22.40 -7.61
N SER A 86 9.76 -23.58 -8.23
CA SER A 86 9.28 -24.85 -7.63
C SER A 86 10.00 -25.26 -6.33
N SER A 87 11.24 -24.83 -6.09
CA SER A 87 11.96 -25.03 -4.82
C SER A 87 11.45 -24.16 -3.67
N ASP A 88 10.88 -23.00 -3.99
CA ASP A 88 10.58 -21.91 -3.06
C ASP A 88 9.09 -21.55 -3.04
N GLN A 89 8.25 -22.44 -3.61
CA GLN A 89 6.82 -22.25 -3.84
C GLN A 89 6.08 -21.73 -2.60
N ARG A 90 6.32 -22.29 -1.40
CA ARG A 90 5.71 -21.80 -0.14
C ARG A 90 6.05 -20.34 0.20
N LYS A 91 7.30 -19.91 0.01
CA LYS A 91 7.69 -18.50 0.23
C LYS A 91 7.04 -17.57 -0.80
N LEU A 92 6.80 -18.09 -2.00
CA LEU A 92 6.17 -17.37 -3.09
C LEU A 92 4.65 -17.27 -2.90
N GLU A 93 4.00 -18.34 -2.42
CA GLU A 93 2.61 -18.35 -1.96
C GLU A 93 2.39 -17.32 -0.85
N GLU A 94 3.22 -17.30 0.20
CA GLU A 94 3.19 -16.25 1.23
C GLU A 94 3.34 -14.83 0.64
N LEU A 95 4.29 -14.63 -0.29
CA LEU A 95 4.50 -13.32 -0.92
C LEU A 95 3.36 -12.90 -1.84
N LEU A 96 2.71 -13.85 -2.52
CA LEU A 96 1.56 -13.62 -3.40
C LEU A 96 0.27 -13.41 -2.63
N GLU A 97 0.06 -14.10 -1.51
CA GLU A 97 -1.02 -13.84 -0.56
C GLU A 97 -0.90 -12.42 0.02
N ILE A 98 0.32 -12.04 0.45
CA ILE A 98 0.64 -10.67 0.87
C ILE A 98 0.41 -9.65 -0.27
N HIS A 99 0.71 -10.00 -1.53
CA HIS A 99 0.50 -9.11 -2.67
C HIS A 99 -0.98 -9.00 -3.10
N LYS A 100 -1.74 -10.10 -3.01
CA LYS A 100 -3.20 -10.12 -3.19
C LYS A 100 -3.87 -9.29 -2.10
N SER A 101 -3.44 -9.40 -0.83
CA SER A 101 -3.89 -8.50 0.24
C SER A 101 -3.53 -7.03 -0.01
N LEU A 102 -2.39 -6.72 -0.65
CA LEU A 102 -1.99 -5.34 -0.96
C LEU A 102 -2.77 -4.67 -2.10
N ASN A 103 -3.32 -5.45 -3.04
CA ASN A 103 -4.00 -4.97 -4.25
C ASN A 103 -5.51 -5.29 -4.27
N GLY A 104 -5.97 -6.22 -3.44
CA GLY A 104 -7.36 -6.67 -3.37
C GLY A 104 -8.27 -5.60 -2.75
N LEU A 105 -8.98 -4.89 -3.61
CA LEU A 105 -10.23 -4.19 -3.26
C LEU A 105 -11.48 -5.02 -3.58
N GLU A 106 -11.28 -6.30 -3.89
CA GLU A 106 -12.33 -7.31 -4.13
C GLU A 106 -12.17 -8.44 -3.10
N ASP A 107 -13.30 -9.00 -2.68
CA ASP A 107 -13.51 -10.03 -1.64
C ASP A 107 -13.03 -9.74 -0.21
N PHE A 108 -13.99 -9.33 0.62
CA PHE A 108 -13.75 -8.88 1.99
C PHE A 108 -14.13 -9.93 3.05
N ASN A 109 -13.12 -10.60 3.65
CA ASN A 109 -13.34 -11.47 4.82
C ASN A 109 -12.22 -11.39 5.88
N VAL A 110 -11.88 -10.16 6.27
CA VAL A 110 -10.74 -9.78 7.16
C VAL A 110 -10.70 -10.45 8.55
N ASN A 111 -11.79 -11.08 9.02
CA ASN A 111 -11.96 -11.44 10.43
C ASN A 111 -11.70 -12.91 10.82
N GLN A 112 -11.21 -13.79 9.93
CA GLN A 112 -10.91 -15.20 10.30
C GLN A 112 -9.43 -15.57 10.37
N ASP A 113 -8.57 -15.09 9.47
CA ASP A 113 -7.19 -15.61 9.38
C ASP A 113 -6.11 -14.76 10.07
N ILE A 114 -6.42 -13.52 10.47
CA ILE A 114 -5.47 -12.66 11.22
C ILE A 114 -5.05 -13.31 12.56
N ASN A 115 -5.91 -14.13 13.16
CA ASN A 115 -5.68 -14.76 14.46
C ASN A 115 -5.00 -16.14 14.39
N LYS A 116 -4.63 -16.64 13.20
CA LYS A 116 -4.02 -17.97 13.00
C LYS A 116 -2.51 -17.96 12.70
N ILE A 117 -1.90 -16.79 12.52
CA ILE A 117 -0.49 -16.71 12.14
C ILE A 117 0.39 -16.80 13.39
N ASP A 118 0.97 -17.99 13.60
CA ASP A 118 1.61 -18.44 14.84
C ASP A 118 2.84 -17.64 15.31
N ASN A 119 3.16 -17.78 16.60
CA ASN A 119 4.14 -17.00 17.36
C ASN A 119 5.63 -17.38 17.11
N ASN A 120 5.93 -18.23 16.13
CA ASN A 120 7.26 -18.81 15.94
C ASN A 120 7.98 -18.30 14.67
N LEU A 121 8.66 -17.15 14.74
CA LEU A 121 9.59 -16.68 13.70
C LEU A 121 10.84 -16.04 14.33
N THR A 122 12.01 -16.19 13.71
CA THR A 122 13.33 -15.89 14.34
C THR A 122 14.17 -14.82 13.63
N GLU A 123 13.64 -14.14 12.60
CA GLU A 123 14.38 -13.17 11.76
C GLU A 123 13.77 -11.74 11.81
N PRO A 124 14.43 -10.73 12.42
CA PRO A 124 13.84 -9.39 12.59
C PRO A 124 13.62 -8.65 11.25
N LYS A 125 14.37 -8.99 10.19
CA LYS A 125 14.20 -8.41 8.85
C LYS A 125 12.86 -8.78 8.22
N PHE A 126 12.30 -9.95 8.56
CA PHE A 126 11.00 -10.40 8.05
C PHE A 126 9.85 -9.72 8.77
N TYR A 127 9.90 -9.66 10.11
CA TYR A 127 8.93 -8.94 10.94
C TYR A 127 8.74 -7.48 10.50
N LEU A 128 9.83 -6.74 10.29
CA LEU A 128 9.75 -5.33 9.85
C LEU A 128 9.07 -5.19 8.48
N ARG A 129 9.35 -6.09 7.52
CA ARG A 129 8.68 -6.09 6.21
C ARG A 129 7.19 -6.40 6.35
N LYS A 130 6.81 -7.41 7.15
CA LYS A 130 5.42 -7.80 7.40
C LYS A 130 4.61 -6.70 8.10
N ALA A 131 5.21 -6.01 9.08
CA ALA A 131 4.60 -4.89 9.78
C ALA A 131 4.36 -3.68 8.87
N LEU A 132 5.33 -3.31 8.01
CA LEU A 132 5.18 -2.23 7.04
C LEU A 132 4.06 -2.50 6.02
N VAL A 133 3.91 -3.74 5.57
CA VAL A 133 2.80 -4.12 4.67
C VAL A 133 1.44 -4.04 5.38
N ARG A 134 1.29 -4.62 6.57
CA ARG A 134 0.04 -4.54 7.36
C ARG A 134 -0.39 -3.09 7.61
N ASN A 135 0.56 -2.21 7.96
CA ASN A 135 0.32 -0.78 8.15
C ASN A 135 -0.11 -0.10 6.83
N SER A 136 0.53 -0.41 5.70
CA SER A 136 0.15 0.14 4.38
C SER A 136 -1.26 -0.28 3.95
N PHE A 137 -1.66 -1.54 4.18
CA PHE A 137 -3.02 -2.01 3.94
C PHE A 137 -4.04 -1.32 4.85
N PHE A 138 -3.79 -1.32 6.16
CA PHE A 138 -4.63 -0.63 7.15
C PHE A 138 -4.90 0.82 6.75
N ARG A 139 -3.86 1.60 6.44
CA ARG A 139 -4.01 3.02 6.06
C ARG A 139 -4.88 3.22 4.83
N ARG A 140 -4.72 2.38 3.80
CA ARG A 140 -5.54 2.41 2.57
C ARG A 140 -7.00 2.06 2.87
N PHE A 141 -7.23 1.00 3.64
CA PHE A 141 -8.58 0.52 3.89
C PHE A 141 -9.37 1.43 4.84
N VAL A 142 -8.71 2.02 5.85
CA VAL A 142 -9.32 3.07 6.68
C VAL A 142 -9.74 4.27 5.83
N VAL A 143 -8.94 4.71 4.85
CA VAL A 143 -9.37 5.77 3.91
C VAL A 143 -10.58 5.33 3.07
N HIS A 144 -10.62 4.08 2.64
CA HIS A 144 -11.68 3.53 1.79
C HIS A 144 -13.04 3.44 2.51
N VAL A 145 -13.11 2.96 3.76
CA VAL A 145 -14.39 2.84 4.50
C VAL A 145 -14.98 4.18 4.95
N TYR A 146 -14.19 5.26 4.88
CA TYR A 146 -14.63 6.65 5.04
C TYR A 146 -14.91 7.34 3.69
N ASP A 147 -14.98 6.60 2.57
CA ASP A 147 -15.24 7.15 1.23
C ASP A 147 -14.28 8.31 0.84
N TYR A 148 -13.02 8.19 1.25
CA TYR A 148 -11.95 9.16 1.00
C TYR A 148 -12.22 10.57 1.60
N GLN A 149 -13.08 10.64 2.63
CA GLN A 149 -13.43 11.85 3.37
C GLN A 149 -12.71 11.94 4.72
N CYS A 150 -12.39 13.17 5.15
CA CYS A 150 -11.89 13.41 6.50
C CYS A 150 -13.02 13.30 7.54
N ALA A 151 -12.85 12.44 8.54
CA ALA A 151 -13.78 12.26 9.67
C ALA A 151 -14.15 13.56 10.38
N PHE A 152 -13.18 14.48 10.53
CA PHE A 152 -13.35 15.76 11.23
C PHE A 152 -14.11 16.80 10.40
N CYS A 153 -13.56 17.21 9.24
CA CYS A 153 -14.11 18.31 8.43
C CYS A 153 -14.96 17.89 7.22
N ARG A 154 -15.18 16.59 7.01
CA ARG A 154 -15.93 15.99 5.88
C ARG A 154 -15.37 16.30 4.47
N MET A 155 -14.21 16.96 4.38
CA MET A 155 -13.55 17.26 3.12
C MET A 155 -13.17 15.99 2.35
N ARG A 156 -13.61 15.91 1.09
CA ARG A 156 -13.18 14.94 0.08
C ARG A 156 -12.35 15.63 -0.99
N VAL A 157 -11.14 15.14 -1.26
CA VAL A 157 -10.35 15.55 -2.43
C VAL A 157 -9.68 14.31 -2.99
N THR A 158 -9.94 14.00 -4.26
CA THR A 158 -9.40 12.84 -4.99
C THR A 158 -8.93 13.24 -6.38
N ARG A 159 -7.96 12.52 -6.94
CA ARG A 159 -7.43 12.73 -8.30
C ARG A 159 -6.95 11.40 -8.88
N LEU A 160 -7.47 11.03 -10.05
CA LEU A 160 -7.36 9.66 -10.58
C LEU A 160 -7.93 8.64 -9.55
N SER A 161 -7.83 7.33 -9.82
CA SER A 161 -8.35 6.30 -8.92
C SER A 161 -7.58 6.17 -7.59
N ASN A 162 -6.33 6.64 -7.51
CA ASN A 162 -5.40 6.30 -6.43
C ASN A 162 -4.79 7.49 -5.65
N GLN A 163 -5.11 8.75 -5.95
CA GLN A 163 -4.62 9.91 -5.18
C GLN A 163 -5.75 10.57 -4.40
N ASN A 164 -5.52 10.87 -3.12
CA ASN A 164 -6.46 11.57 -2.25
C ASN A 164 -5.72 12.39 -1.17
N LEU A 165 -6.42 13.30 -0.51
CA LEU A 165 -5.83 14.24 0.47
C LEU A 165 -5.92 13.77 1.94
N VAL A 166 -6.38 12.54 2.18
CA VAL A 166 -6.54 11.96 3.52
C VAL A 166 -5.53 10.82 3.78
N ASP A 167 -5.42 10.42 5.03
CA ASP A 167 -4.70 9.24 5.51
C ASP A 167 -5.62 8.41 6.41
N GLY A 168 -5.29 7.14 6.60
CA GLY A 168 -5.74 6.39 7.76
C GLY A 168 -4.79 6.66 8.91
N ALA A 169 -5.28 7.32 9.96
CA ALA A 169 -4.57 7.50 11.21
C ALA A 169 -4.89 6.35 12.17
N HIS A 170 -3.90 5.92 12.96
CA HIS A 170 -4.10 5.00 14.08
C HIS A 170 -4.62 5.80 15.30
N ILE A 171 -5.66 5.32 15.98
CA ILE A 171 -6.24 5.98 17.16
C ILE A 171 -5.38 5.70 18.40
N LYS A 172 -5.10 4.41 18.65
CA LYS A 172 -4.05 3.94 19.58
C LYS A 172 -2.76 3.68 18.79
N PRO A 173 -1.58 4.13 19.24
CA PRO A 173 -0.33 4.04 18.50
C PRO A 173 0.10 2.59 18.25
N LEU A 174 0.37 2.29 16.99
CA LEU A 174 0.74 0.95 16.54
C LEU A 174 1.99 0.38 17.25
N SER A 175 2.94 1.23 17.66
CA SER A 175 4.17 0.84 18.36
C SER A 175 3.96 0.30 19.77
N ILE A 176 2.80 0.57 20.38
CA ILE A 176 2.45 0.08 21.73
C ILE A 176 1.50 -1.11 21.64
N PHE A 177 0.46 -1.01 20.80
CA PHE A 177 -0.66 -1.95 20.79
C PHE A 177 -0.60 -3.01 19.68
N TYR A 178 0.23 -2.81 18.64
CA TYR A 178 0.31 -3.66 17.44
C TYR A 178 -1.03 -3.82 16.66
N ASP A 179 -2.03 -3.05 17.07
CA ASP A 179 -3.42 -3.07 16.62
C ASP A 179 -3.58 -2.38 15.26
N ASN A 180 -3.79 -3.20 14.23
CA ASN A 180 -4.19 -2.79 12.88
C ASN A 180 -5.63 -3.22 12.57
N THR A 181 -6.49 -3.40 13.57
CA THR A 181 -7.93 -3.55 13.33
C THR A 181 -8.48 -2.24 12.76
N ILE A 182 -9.44 -2.33 11.85
CA ILE A 182 -10.00 -1.12 11.17
C ILE A 182 -10.70 -0.20 12.18
N ASN A 183 -11.18 -0.78 13.29
CA ASN A 183 -11.78 -0.09 14.43
C ASN A 183 -10.75 0.71 15.27
N ASN A 184 -9.43 0.48 15.09
CA ASN A 184 -8.38 1.35 15.60
C ASN A 184 -7.99 2.46 14.58
N GLY A 185 -8.80 2.68 13.55
CA GLY A 185 -8.54 3.61 12.46
C GLY A 185 -9.56 4.75 12.34
N ILE A 186 -9.07 5.92 11.95
CA ILE A 186 -9.88 7.10 11.58
C ILE A 186 -9.29 7.73 10.32
N SER A 187 -10.12 8.09 9.33
CA SER A 187 -9.60 8.82 8.15
C SER A 187 -9.54 10.32 8.41
N LEU A 188 -8.37 10.94 8.19
CA LEU A 188 -8.15 12.37 8.45
C LEU A 188 -7.37 13.03 7.31
N CYS A 189 -7.68 14.29 6.99
CA CYS A 189 -6.83 15.07 6.08
C CYS A 189 -5.53 15.47 6.78
N LYS A 190 -4.50 15.83 6.00
CA LYS A 190 -3.13 16.07 6.49
C LYS A 190 -3.07 16.97 7.74
N ASN A 191 -3.83 18.07 7.76
CA ASN A 191 -3.87 19.00 8.89
C ASN A 191 -4.47 18.33 10.15
N HIS A 192 -5.64 17.69 10.03
CA HIS A 192 -6.31 17.05 11.16
C HIS A 192 -5.58 15.77 11.63
N HIS A 193 -4.92 15.03 10.74
CA HIS A 193 -4.06 13.89 11.10
C HIS A 193 -2.91 14.35 12.02
N TRP A 194 -2.17 15.38 11.60
CA TRP A 194 -1.09 15.94 12.42
C TRP A 194 -1.61 16.55 13.72
N ALA A 195 -2.74 17.27 13.69
CA ALA A 195 -3.32 17.88 14.90
C ALA A 195 -3.81 16.82 15.91
N PHE A 196 -4.36 15.70 15.43
CA PHE A 196 -4.76 14.54 16.24
C PHE A 196 -3.54 13.86 16.90
N ASP A 197 -2.45 13.67 16.13
CA ASP A 197 -1.16 13.15 16.63
C ASP A 197 -0.50 14.09 17.67
N LYS A 198 -0.81 15.40 17.65
CA LYS A 198 -0.33 16.38 18.64
C LYS A 198 -1.27 16.58 19.83
N GLY A 199 -2.43 15.94 19.84
CA GLY A 199 -3.43 16.06 20.89
C GLY A 199 -4.24 17.35 20.87
N TRP A 200 -4.26 18.08 19.74
CA TRP A 200 -5.01 19.34 19.60
C TRP A 200 -6.53 19.15 19.57
N PHE A 201 -6.99 17.95 19.23
CA PHE A 201 -8.35 17.50 19.45
C PHE A 201 -8.37 16.00 19.76
N CYS A 202 -9.44 15.53 20.38
CA CYS A 202 -9.79 14.13 20.51
C CYS A 202 -11.28 13.93 20.19
N ILE A 203 -11.72 12.66 20.20
CA ILE A 203 -13.12 12.28 20.03
C ILE A 203 -13.57 11.62 21.34
N ASN A 204 -14.82 11.84 21.78
CA ASN A 204 -15.38 11.19 22.96
C ASN A 204 -16.23 9.95 22.63
N SER A 205 -16.68 9.23 23.65
CA SER A 205 -17.52 8.03 23.56
C SER A 205 -18.90 8.21 22.92
N LYS A 206 -19.28 9.45 22.54
CA LYS A 206 -20.47 9.77 21.73
C LYS A 206 -20.12 10.18 20.29
N TYR A 207 -18.91 9.83 19.83
CA TYR A 207 -18.30 10.22 18.55
C TYR A 207 -18.26 11.73 18.30
N ARG A 208 -18.25 12.56 19.35
CA ARG A 208 -18.20 14.02 19.25
C ARG A 208 -16.78 14.54 19.43
N ILE A 209 -16.43 15.52 18.60
CA ILE A 209 -15.16 16.25 18.61
C ILE A 209 -15.01 17.06 19.90
N ILE A 210 -13.84 16.99 20.52
CA ILE A 210 -13.40 17.87 21.60
C ILE A 210 -12.05 18.50 21.20
N VAL A 211 -11.99 19.82 21.15
CA VAL A 211 -10.82 20.61 20.72
C VAL A 211 -10.14 21.24 21.95
N SER A 212 -8.81 21.37 21.93
CA SER A 212 -8.04 22.09 22.96
C SER A 212 -8.41 23.56 23.01
N LYS A 213 -8.41 24.17 24.20
CA LYS A 213 -8.91 25.55 24.40
C LYS A 213 -7.91 26.64 24.03
N ASP A 214 -6.63 26.30 23.92
CA ASP A 214 -5.51 27.21 23.70
C ASP A 214 -5.16 27.45 22.21
N LEU A 215 -5.86 26.79 21.28
CA LEU A 215 -5.58 26.91 19.85
C LEU A 215 -5.84 28.32 19.31
N GLN A 216 -4.76 28.94 18.84
CA GLN A 216 -4.79 30.16 18.03
C GLN A 216 -4.80 29.75 16.55
N GLU A 217 -5.85 30.13 15.81
CA GLU A 217 -6.05 29.73 14.42
C GLU A 217 -6.62 30.91 13.60
N GLU A 218 -6.00 31.18 12.45
CA GLU A 218 -6.46 32.14 11.45
C GLU A 218 -6.69 31.45 10.09
N SER A 219 -7.91 30.98 9.85
CA SER A 219 -8.32 30.35 8.60
C SER A 219 -9.41 31.19 7.90
N PRO A 220 -9.12 32.36 7.31
CA PRO A 220 -10.14 33.35 6.93
C PRO A 220 -11.18 32.89 5.88
N ASN A 221 -10.89 31.81 5.13
CA ASN A 221 -11.78 31.23 4.13
C ASN A 221 -12.29 29.82 4.49
N SER A 222 -12.10 29.37 5.74
CA SER A 222 -12.47 28.03 6.20
C SER A 222 -13.05 28.06 7.62
N LYS A 223 -13.93 27.11 7.94
CA LYS A 223 -14.42 26.92 9.31
C LYS A 223 -13.26 26.50 10.23
N LEU A 224 -13.09 27.19 11.37
CA LEU A 224 -11.99 26.96 12.32
C LEU A 224 -12.18 25.62 13.04
N MET A 225 -11.09 24.99 13.48
CA MET A 225 -11.13 23.72 14.24
C MET A 225 -12.02 23.83 15.47
N LYS A 226 -11.89 24.91 16.25
CA LYS A 226 -12.70 25.16 17.46
C LYS A 226 -14.21 25.21 17.18
N ASP A 227 -14.61 25.58 15.97
CA ASP A 227 -16.02 25.70 15.59
C ASP A 227 -16.65 24.32 15.30
N TYR A 228 -15.86 23.24 15.24
CA TYR A 228 -16.33 21.85 15.22
C TYR A 228 -16.54 21.26 16.63
N GLN A 229 -16.29 22.03 17.70
CA GLN A 229 -16.49 21.57 19.08
C GLN A 229 -17.89 20.97 19.28
N GLY A 230 -17.93 19.70 19.68
CA GLY A 230 -19.17 18.96 19.93
C GLY A 230 -19.89 18.45 18.68
N GLU A 231 -19.43 18.70 17.45
CA GLU A 231 -19.96 18.03 16.25
C GLU A 231 -19.63 16.53 16.27
N VAL A 232 -20.51 15.73 15.66
CA VAL A 232 -20.28 14.30 15.44
C VAL A 232 -19.39 14.14 14.20
N ILE A 233 -18.33 13.32 14.31
CA ILE A 233 -17.49 12.98 13.15
C ILE A 233 -18.30 12.26 12.07
N LEU A 234 -17.83 12.31 10.82
CA LEU A 234 -18.23 11.31 9.84
C LEU A 234 -17.79 9.93 10.36
N LEU A 235 -18.65 8.93 10.22
CA LEU A 235 -18.42 7.53 10.59
C LEU A 235 -18.52 6.65 9.32
N PRO A 236 -17.84 5.49 9.29
CA PRO A 236 -18.01 4.50 8.23
C PRO A 236 -19.46 4.06 8.06
N SER A 237 -19.86 3.78 6.82
CA SER A 237 -21.23 3.35 6.47
C SER A 237 -21.61 1.94 6.93
N SER A 238 -20.65 1.16 7.46
CA SER A 238 -20.85 -0.21 7.89
C SER A 238 -20.41 -0.37 9.34
N GLU A 239 -21.34 -0.79 10.21
CA GLU A 239 -21.15 -0.83 11.67
C GLU A 239 -19.90 -1.61 12.12
N ARG A 240 -19.56 -2.69 11.39
CA ARG A 240 -18.37 -3.52 11.64
C ARG A 240 -17.04 -2.74 11.56
N PHE A 241 -17.02 -1.57 10.94
CA PHE A 241 -15.85 -0.70 10.81
C PHE A 241 -15.91 0.55 11.70
N LEU A 242 -16.92 0.71 12.56
CA LEU A 242 -16.98 1.84 13.50
C LEU A 242 -15.73 1.85 14.40
N PRO A 243 -15.12 3.02 14.64
CA PRO A 243 -13.99 3.13 15.56
C PRO A 243 -14.34 2.66 16.97
N SER A 244 -13.42 1.94 17.61
CA SER A 244 -13.61 1.48 18.99
C SER A 244 -13.60 2.68 19.96
N ILE A 245 -14.66 2.77 20.78
CA ILE A 245 -14.79 3.80 21.83
C ILE A 245 -13.61 3.75 22.80
N GLU A 246 -13.18 2.56 23.22
CA GLU A 246 -12.00 2.31 24.06
C GLU A 246 -10.72 2.94 23.45
N SER A 247 -10.61 2.95 22.12
CA SER A 247 -9.45 3.53 21.43
C SER A 247 -9.47 5.06 21.52
N PHE A 248 -10.64 5.68 21.37
CA PHE A 248 -10.79 7.13 21.59
C PHE A 248 -10.64 7.53 23.05
N GLU A 249 -11.14 6.74 24.01
CA GLU A 249 -10.93 6.95 25.44
C GLU A 249 -9.44 6.85 25.81
N TRP A 250 -8.70 5.92 25.19
CA TRP A 250 -7.25 5.86 25.33
C TRP A 250 -6.57 7.13 24.77
N HIS A 251 -6.94 7.59 23.57
CA HIS A 251 -6.36 8.81 22.97
C HIS A 251 -6.66 10.06 23.82
N GLN A 252 -7.91 10.20 24.28
CA GLN A 252 -8.35 11.28 25.16
C GLN A 252 -7.58 11.30 26.50
N LYS A 253 -7.16 10.13 27.02
CA LYS A 253 -6.41 10.03 28.27
C LYS A 253 -4.89 10.19 28.12
N ASN A 254 -4.31 9.84 26.98
CA ASN A 254 -2.85 9.69 26.82
C ASN A 254 -2.21 10.62 25.78
N VAL A 255 -2.99 11.24 24.89
CA VAL A 255 -2.49 12.08 23.78
C VAL A 255 -3.10 13.48 23.81
N PHE A 256 -4.39 13.61 24.10
CA PHE A 256 -5.12 14.88 24.12
C PHE A 256 -4.56 15.88 25.15
N LYS A 257 -4.62 17.16 24.78
CA LYS A 257 -4.24 18.32 25.61
C LYS A 257 -5.45 19.23 25.74
N PHE A 258 -5.67 19.79 26.93
CA PHE A 258 -6.96 20.33 27.38
C PHE A 258 -6.95 21.85 27.56
#